data_AF-A0A9X0D6U3-F1
#
_entry.id   AF-A0A9X0D6U3-F1
#
_cell.length_a   1.000
_cell.length_b   1.000
_cell.length_c   1.000
_cell.angle_alpha   90.00
_cell.angle_beta   90.00
_cell.angle_gamma   90.00
#
_symmetry.space_group_name_H-M   'P 1'
#
loop_
_entity.id
_entity.type
_entity.pdbx_description
1 polymer ?
#
loop_
_entity_poly.entity_id
_entity_poly.type
_entity_poly.pdbx_seq_one_letter_code
_entity_poly.pdbx_strand_id
1 'polypeptide(L)'
;MPEIQSWVRMSHARKKYLERRKYFKDHNAAIVKIQAWARANVAQNDYRKLISMQDPPVKTVRKFLHLLEHSDADFEEELDLQKLRAQVVTEIRSNQQLENDLSLMDIKIGLLVRNRITLQDVIHHGKNLKREKQDMSMALQRTKGIKSLSKESHEKLEAYQNLFYLLQTNPVYLAKLIFAMPQSKFTKFMESVILTLYNYASNAREEYLLAKLFDTALKEEIISKVDQMQDIVTGNPAVIRMVVHFNRGNRGQSSLLELLQPLVEGILNDKNLSINTNPLEVYKAWINQMESETGEASKLPYDVEPEQALKHPEVRDRIEAAMKSLTAATDTFLNSIVQSGDKIPYGMRYVAMSLRVALAEKFPESPESEILKVVGNLIYYRYMNPAIVAPDAFDIVSFGVDKGLTPDQRRNLGSIAKILQYAASNKMFGGESAHLSPLNGYIAEAHQRFNFNVPGSGNQPPLALSADTSVIWTITFASVVASATSP
;
A
#
# COMPACT_ATOMS: atom_id res chain seq x y z
N MET A 1 -42.48 -3.33 76.17
CA MET A 1 -41.21 -2.99 75.49
C MET A 1 -40.85 -3.93 74.33
N PRO A 2 -40.94 -5.28 74.43
CA PRO A 2 -40.53 -6.18 73.33
C PRO A 2 -41.46 -6.20 72.11
N GLU A 3 -42.77 -6.04 72.31
CA GLU A 3 -43.77 -6.08 71.25
C GLU A 3 -43.69 -4.89 70.28
N ILE A 4 -43.25 -3.74 70.78
CA ILE A 4 -43.05 -2.54 69.97
C ILE A 4 -41.83 -2.75 69.04
N GLN A 5 -40.78 -3.41 69.53
CA GLN A 5 -39.57 -3.69 68.73
C GLN A 5 -39.84 -4.69 67.60
N SER A 6 -40.67 -5.72 67.82
CA SER A 6 -41.02 -6.70 66.79
C SER A 6 -41.89 -6.07 65.68
N TRP A 7 -42.83 -5.21 66.04
CA TRP A 7 -43.64 -4.44 65.10
C TRP A 7 -42.80 -3.49 64.23
N VAL A 8 -41.84 -2.79 64.82
CA VAL A 8 -40.94 -1.90 64.06
C VAL A 8 -40.07 -2.70 63.09
N ARG A 9 -39.55 -3.87 63.49
CA ARG A 9 -38.78 -4.76 62.60
C ARG A 9 -39.64 -5.30 61.44
N MET A 10 -40.88 -5.72 61.71
CA MET A 10 -41.81 -6.18 60.68
C MET A 10 -42.16 -5.06 59.70
N SER A 11 -42.46 -3.87 60.20
CA SER A 11 -42.76 -2.69 59.37
C SER A 11 -41.57 -2.33 58.48
N HIS A 12 -40.36 -2.35 59.02
CA HIS A 12 -39.14 -2.09 58.27
C HIS A 12 -38.88 -3.14 57.18
N ALA A 13 -39.02 -4.43 57.50
CA ALA A 13 -38.87 -5.52 56.53
C ALA A 13 -39.95 -5.45 55.41
N ARG A 14 -41.19 -5.14 55.78
CA ARG A 14 -42.29 -4.98 54.83
C ARG A 14 -42.06 -3.78 53.90
N LYS A 15 -41.58 -2.65 54.44
CA LYS A 15 -41.20 -1.47 53.65
C LYS A 15 -40.10 -1.82 52.64
N LYS A 16 -39.03 -2.49 53.08
CA LYS A 16 -37.92 -2.93 52.22
C LYS A 16 -38.36 -3.89 51.12
N TYR A 17 -39.27 -4.82 51.41
CA TYR A 17 -39.84 -5.73 50.42
C TYR A 17 -40.70 -4.99 49.38
N LEU A 18 -41.56 -4.07 49.83
CA LEU A 18 -42.41 -3.28 48.94
C LEU A 18 -41.58 -2.35 48.03
N GLU A 19 -40.52 -1.74 48.55
CA GLU A 19 -39.56 -0.94 47.78
C GLU A 19 -38.87 -1.79 46.70
N ARG A 20 -38.38 -2.99 47.05
CA ARG A 20 -37.77 -3.92 46.08
C ARG A 20 -38.77 -4.37 45.01
N ARG A 21 -40.01 -4.65 45.40
CA ARG A 21 -41.08 -5.04 44.46
C ARG A 21 -41.43 -3.89 43.52
N LYS A 22 -41.45 -2.65 44.02
CA LYS A 22 -41.66 -1.45 43.20
C LYS A 22 -40.50 -1.24 42.24
N TYR A 23 -39.25 -1.36 42.71
CA TYR A 23 -38.05 -1.29 41.88
C TYR A 23 -38.07 -2.26 40.70
N PHE A 24 -38.42 -3.54 40.94
CA PHE A 24 -38.52 -4.53 39.86
C PHE A 24 -39.68 -4.28 38.89
N LYS A 25 -40.80 -3.72 39.37
CA LYS A 25 -41.90 -3.31 38.49
C LYS A 25 -41.51 -2.13 37.60
N ASP A 26 -40.85 -1.13 38.19
CA ASP A 26 -40.43 0.07 37.48
C ASP A 26 -39.32 -0.23 36.44
N HIS A 27 -38.48 -1.24 36.70
CA HIS A 27 -37.36 -1.63 35.81
C HIS A 27 -37.63 -2.91 34.99
N ASN A 28 -38.88 -3.34 34.83
CA ASN A 28 -39.22 -4.60 34.18
C ASN A 28 -38.63 -4.72 32.75
N ALA A 29 -38.69 -3.63 31.97
CA ALA A 29 -38.12 -3.60 30.61
C ALA A 29 -36.60 -3.80 30.59
N ALA A 30 -35.87 -3.23 31.56
CA ALA A 30 -34.42 -3.42 31.68
C ALA A 30 -34.08 -4.84 32.11
N ILE A 31 -34.87 -5.43 33.01
CA ILE A 31 -34.69 -6.82 33.47
C ILE A 31 -34.89 -7.80 32.32
N VAL A 32 -35.92 -7.60 31.49
CA VAL A 32 -36.15 -8.44 30.30
C VAL A 32 -34.97 -8.35 29.33
N LYS A 33 -34.42 -7.15 29.08
CA LYS A 33 -33.23 -6.98 28.24
C LYS A 33 -32.01 -7.70 28.82
N ILE A 34 -31.75 -7.56 30.12
CA ILE A 34 -30.63 -8.22 30.79
C ILE A 34 -30.80 -9.75 30.78
N GLN A 35 -32.02 -10.25 31.01
CA GLN A 35 -32.33 -11.67 30.96
C GLN A 35 -32.20 -12.23 29.55
N ALA A 36 -32.65 -11.49 28.52
CA ALA A 36 -32.48 -11.88 27.13
C ALA A 36 -31.00 -11.95 26.75
N TRP A 37 -30.22 -10.94 27.13
CA TRP A 37 -28.77 -10.92 26.93
C TRP A 37 -28.08 -12.08 27.65
N ALA A 38 -28.42 -12.34 28.92
CA ALA A 38 -27.86 -13.45 29.68
C ALA A 38 -28.21 -14.81 29.06
N ARG A 39 -29.46 -15.01 28.62
CA ARG A 39 -29.89 -16.23 27.92
C ARG A 39 -29.15 -16.41 26.60
N ALA A 40 -29.00 -15.34 25.81
CA ALA A 40 -28.26 -15.37 24.55
C ALA A 40 -26.78 -15.71 24.77
N ASN A 41 -26.15 -15.12 25.77
CA ASN A 41 -24.75 -15.39 26.10
C ASN A 41 -24.54 -16.83 26.59
N VAL A 42 -25.48 -17.38 27.38
CA VAL A 42 -25.48 -18.80 27.77
C VAL A 42 -25.65 -19.71 26.54
N ALA A 43 -26.58 -19.40 25.64
CA ALA A 43 -26.78 -20.18 24.41
C ALA A 43 -25.55 -20.14 23.50
N GLN A 44 -24.90 -18.99 23.36
CA GLN A 44 -23.69 -18.82 22.57
C GLN A 44 -22.50 -19.59 23.18
N ASN A 45 -22.38 -19.60 24.50
CA ASN A 45 -21.36 -20.39 25.19
C ASN A 45 -21.62 -21.90 25.05
N ASP A 46 -22.87 -22.33 25.14
CA ASP A 46 -23.28 -23.71 24.89
C ASP A 46 -22.97 -24.14 23.43
N TYR A 47 -23.22 -23.27 22.44
CA TYR A 47 -22.87 -23.51 21.04
C TYR A 47 -21.36 -23.58 20.80
N ARG A 48 -20.58 -22.66 21.40
CA ARG A 48 -19.10 -22.69 21.33
C ARG A 48 -18.54 -23.99 21.89
N LYS A 49 -19.09 -24.49 23.01
CA LYS A 49 -18.68 -25.77 23.60
C LYS A 49 -18.97 -26.95 22.68
N LEU A 50 -20.06 -26.91 21.90
CA LEU A 50 -20.39 -27.95 20.94
C LEU A 50 -19.36 -28.04 19.80
N ILE A 51 -18.86 -26.89 19.31
CA ILE A 51 -17.92 -26.85 18.17
C ILE A 51 -16.46 -27.05 18.61
N SER A 52 -16.09 -26.54 19.78
CA SER A 52 -14.68 -26.48 20.21
C SER A 52 -14.22 -27.66 21.06
N MET A 53 -15.12 -28.38 21.74
CA MET A 53 -14.76 -29.51 22.59
C MET A 53 -14.89 -30.83 21.83
N GLN A 54 -13.89 -31.71 21.96
CA GLN A 54 -13.94 -33.08 21.43
C GLN A 54 -15.08 -33.90 22.06
N ASP A 55 -15.36 -33.71 23.35
CA ASP A 55 -16.44 -34.39 24.09
C ASP A 55 -17.37 -33.37 24.78
N PRO A 56 -18.41 -32.86 24.09
CA PRO A 56 -19.35 -31.91 24.67
C PRO A 56 -20.29 -32.58 25.69
N PRO A 57 -20.70 -31.86 26.76
CA PRO A 57 -21.63 -32.40 27.75
C PRO A 57 -22.98 -32.80 27.12
N VAL A 58 -23.51 -33.96 27.50
CA VAL A 58 -24.78 -34.52 26.96
C VAL A 58 -25.97 -33.55 27.05
N LYS A 59 -25.99 -32.66 28.06
CA LYS A 59 -27.02 -31.60 28.19
C LYS A 59 -26.92 -30.56 27.08
N THR A 60 -25.72 -30.22 26.65
CA THR A 60 -25.46 -29.29 25.55
C THR A 60 -25.83 -29.95 24.22
N VAL A 61 -25.40 -31.19 23.99
CA VAL A 61 -25.75 -31.96 22.79
C VAL A 61 -27.26 -32.12 22.63
N ARG A 62 -27.98 -32.45 23.72
CA ARG A 62 -29.44 -32.59 23.69
C ARG A 62 -30.16 -31.30 23.26
N LYS A 63 -29.65 -30.12 23.62
CA LYS A 63 -30.25 -28.84 23.19
C LYS A 63 -30.12 -28.61 21.69
N PHE A 64 -29.06 -29.13 21.06
CA PHE A 64 -28.75 -28.94 19.64
C PHE A 64 -28.95 -30.22 18.82
N LEU A 65 -29.63 -31.25 19.35
CA LEU A 65 -29.84 -32.52 18.68
C LEU A 65 -30.56 -32.37 17.33
N HIS A 66 -31.53 -31.45 17.27
CA HIS A 66 -32.28 -31.10 16.06
C HIS A 66 -31.45 -30.43 14.97
N LEU A 67 -30.26 -29.90 15.30
CA LEU A 67 -29.30 -29.35 14.33
C LEU A 67 -28.24 -30.38 13.91
N LEU A 68 -28.24 -31.56 14.54
CA LEU A 68 -27.35 -32.69 14.25
C LEU A 68 -28.08 -33.83 13.54
N GLU A 69 -29.41 -33.83 13.54
CA GLU A 69 -30.20 -34.65 12.62
C GLU A 69 -30.00 -34.10 11.22
N HIS A 70 -29.41 -34.91 10.34
CA HIS A 70 -29.21 -34.54 8.93
C HIS A 70 -30.59 -34.28 8.32
N SER A 71 -30.86 -33.04 7.94
CA SER A 71 -32.09 -32.68 7.27
C SER A 71 -32.06 -33.20 5.83
N ASP A 72 -33.22 -33.50 5.24
CA ASP A 72 -33.33 -33.78 3.80
C ASP A 72 -32.74 -32.63 2.95
N ALA A 73 -32.78 -31.39 3.48
CA ALA A 73 -32.14 -30.23 2.88
C ALA A 73 -30.59 -30.32 2.87
N ASP A 74 -29.97 -30.84 3.94
CA ASP A 74 -28.52 -31.04 4.00
C ASP A 74 -28.10 -32.09 2.95
N PHE A 75 -28.92 -33.12 2.74
CA PHE A 75 -28.71 -34.12 1.69
C PHE A 75 -28.82 -33.54 0.28
N GLU A 76 -29.79 -32.65 0.03
CA GLU A 76 -29.89 -31.95 -1.26
C GLU A 76 -28.69 -31.03 -1.50
N GLU A 77 -28.24 -30.28 -0.49
CA GLU A 77 -27.06 -29.42 -0.60
C GLU A 77 -25.77 -30.23 -0.85
N GLU A 78 -25.59 -31.35 -0.15
CA GLU A 78 -24.47 -32.28 -0.35
C GLU A 78 -24.50 -32.89 -1.77
N LEU A 79 -25.69 -33.28 -2.25
CA LEU A 79 -25.88 -33.82 -3.59
C LEU A 79 -25.54 -32.77 -4.66
N ASP A 80 -25.96 -31.53 -4.47
CA ASP A 80 -25.65 -30.43 -5.39
C ASP A 80 -24.17 -30.04 -5.35
N LEU A 81 -23.54 -30.05 -4.18
CA LEU A 81 -22.08 -29.92 -4.05
C LEU A 81 -21.33 -31.02 -4.81
N GLN A 82 -21.81 -32.27 -4.74
CA GLN A 82 -21.21 -33.38 -5.49
C GLN A 82 -21.40 -33.22 -7.00
N LYS A 83 -22.59 -32.82 -7.46
CA LYS A 83 -22.84 -32.52 -8.88
C LYS A 83 -21.93 -31.39 -9.37
N LEU A 84 -21.81 -30.31 -8.60
CA LEU A 84 -20.98 -29.16 -8.94
C LEU A 84 -19.51 -29.57 -9.01
N ARG A 85 -19.04 -30.39 -8.06
CA ARG A 85 -17.68 -30.94 -8.07
C ARG A 85 -17.44 -31.82 -9.29
N ALA A 86 -18.39 -32.68 -9.66
CA ALA A 86 -18.30 -33.50 -10.85
C ALA A 86 -18.24 -32.64 -12.12
N GLN A 87 -19.06 -31.59 -12.20
CA GLN A 87 -19.05 -30.65 -13.32
C GLN A 87 -17.69 -29.94 -13.42
N VAL A 88 -17.14 -29.44 -12.32
CA VAL A 88 -15.80 -28.82 -12.28
C VAL A 88 -14.72 -29.78 -12.78
N VAL A 89 -14.73 -31.04 -12.36
CA VAL A 89 -13.76 -32.05 -12.85
C VAL A 89 -13.91 -32.30 -14.35
N THR A 90 -15.14 -32.32 -14.84
CA THR A 90 -15.43 -32.54 -16.27
C THR A 90 -14.94 -31.36 -17.11
N GLU A 91 -15.20 -30.13 -16.67
CA GLU A 91 -14.70 -28.90 -17.29
C GLU A 91 -13.17 -28.81 -17.24
N ILE A 92 -12.52 -29.23 -16.14
CA ILE A 92 -11.06 -29.28 -16.06
C ILE A 92 -10.48 -30.21 -17.12
N ARG A 93 -11.06 -31.41 -17.31
CA ARG A 93 -10.60 -32.32 -18.37
C ARG A 93 -10.80 -31.75 -19.76
N SER A 94 -11.96 -31.13 -20.00
CA SER A 94 -12.26 -30.45 -21.27
C SER A 94 -11.24 -29.36 -21.58
N ASN A 95 -10.95 -28.49 -20.60
CA ASN A 95 -9.95 -27.43 -20.72
C ASN A 95 -8.54 -28.00 -20.96
N GLN A 96 -8.14 -29.06 -20.25
CA GLN A 96 -6.85 -29.72 -20.50
C GLN A 96 -6.74 -30.28 -21.93
N GLN A 97 -7.84 -30.82 -22.47
CA GLN A 97 -7.85 -31.30 -23.85
C GLN A 97 -7.72 -30.16 -24.85
N LEU A 98 -8.44 -29.05 -24.63
CA LEU A 98 -8.34 -27.84 -25.45
C LEU A 98 -6.94 -27.21 -25.40
N GLU A 99 -6.31 -27.18 -24.23
CA GLU A 99 -4.93 -26.70 -24.05
C GLU A 99 -3.93 -27.57 -24.84
N ASN A 100 -4.10 -28.90 -24.81
CA ASN A 100 -3.28 -29.81 -25.62
C ASN A 100 -3.48 -29.57 -27.12
N ASP A 101 -4.72 -29.39 -27.57
CA ASP A 101 -5.04 -29.12 -28.97
C ASP A 101 -4.46 -27.77 -29.42
N LEU A 102 -4.58 -26.72 -28.61
CA LEU A 102 -3.96 -25.41 -28.86
C LEU A 102 -2.44 -25.51 -28.94
N SER A 103 -1.80 -26.22 -28.01
CA SER A 103 -0.35 -26.47 -28.00
C SER A 103 0.13 -27.13 -29.29
N LEU A 104 -0.59 -28.15 -29.77
CA LEU A 104 -0.31 -28.79 -31.06
C LEU A 104 -0.52 -27.83 -32.24
N MET A 105 -1.53 -26.96 -32.14
CA MET A 105 -1.83 -25.96 -33.16
C MET A 105 -0.73 -24.89 -33.23
N ASP A 106 -0.22 -24.41 -32.10
CA ASP A 106 0.89 -23.45 -32.02
C ASP A 106 2.19 -24.02 -32.61
N ILE A 107 2.49 -25.30 -32.35
CA ILE A 107 3.62 -25.99 -33.00
C ILE A 107 3.43 -26.03 -34.52
N LYS A 108 2.22 -26.39 -34.99
CA LYS A 108 1.91 -26.44 -36.43
C LYS A 108 2.00 -25.05 -37.07
N ILE A 109 1.42 -24.02 -36.46
CA ILE A 109 1.47 -22.63 -36.93
C ILE A 109 2.92 -22.15 -36.97
N GLY A 110 3.69 -22.38 -35.91
CA GLY A 110 5.10 -22.01 -35.85
C GLY A 110 5.93 -22.69 -36.94
N LEU A 111 5.72 -23.98 -37.19
CA LEU A 111 6.35 -24.70 -38.30
C LEU A 111 5.94 -24.16 -39.67
N LEU A 112 4.65 -23.83 -39.87
CA LEU A 112 4.16 -23.22 -41.11
C LEU A 112 4.76 -21.83 -41.36
N VAL A 113 4.85 -20.99 -40.33
CA VAL A 113 5.51 -19.68 -40.40
C VAL A 113 6.98 -19.83 -40.76
N ARG A 114 7.69 -20.75 -40.08
CA ARG A 114 9.09 -21.05 -40.42
C ARG A 114 9.23 -21.54 -41.86
N ASN A 115 8.38 -22.46 -42.30
CA ASN A 115 8.42 -22.99 -43.67
C ASN A 115 8.14 -21.90 -44.71
N ARG A 116 7.19 -20.99 -44.44
CA ARG A 116 6.91 -19.83 -45.29
C ARG A 116 8.10 -18.87 -45.35
N ILE A 117 8.72 -18.53 -44.22
CA ILE A 117 9.92 -17.69 -44.18
C ILE A 117 11.06 -18.36 -44.96
N THR A 118 11.32 -19.65 -44.74
CA THR A 118 12.37 -20.37 -45.48
C THR A 118 12.10 -20.41 -46.99
N LEU A 119 10.84 -20.59 -47.42
CA LEU A 119 10.50 -20.55 -48.84
C LEU A 119 10.65 -19.13 -49.41
N GLN A 120 10.27 -18.11 -48.66
CA GLN A 120 10.40 -16.72 -49.06
C GLN A 120 11.86 -16.27 -49.14
N ASP A 121 12.69 -16.72 -48.20
CA ASP A 121 14.15 -16.56 -48.20
C ASP A 121 14.77 -17.32 -49.38
N VAL A 122 14.34 -18.55 -49.68
CA VAL A 122 14.80 -19.31 -50.86
C VAL A 122 14.38 -18.65 -52.17
N ILE A 123 13.19 -18.04 -52.25
CA ILE A 123 12.73 -17.27 -53.41
C ILE A 123 13.55 -15.97 -53.55
N HIS A 124 13.92 -15.33 -52.44
CA HIS A 124 14.82 -14.16 -52.44
C HIS A 124 16.25 -14.54 -52.85
N HIS A 125 16.77 -15.65 -52.32
CA HIS A 125 18.10 -16.18 -52.63
C HIS A 125 18.19 -16.80 -54.03
N GLY A 126 17.10 -17.34 -54.57
CA GLY A 126 17.00 -17.84 -55.94
C GLY A 126 17.23 -16.75 -57.01
N LYS A 127 17.08 -15.47 -56.65
CA LYS A 127 17.43 -14.33 -57.51
C LYS A 127 18.91 -13.90 -57.41
N ASN A 128 19.66 -14.33 -56.39
CA ASN A 128 21.04 -13.90 -56.11
C ASN A 128 21.99 -15.09 -55.82
N LEU A 129 22.06 -16.06 -56.75
CA LEU A 129 22.85 -17.30 -56.63
C LEU A 129 24.39 -17.15 -56.76
N LYS A 130 24.98 -16.00 -56.41
CA LYS A 130 26.45 -15.80 -56.44
C LYS A 130 26.99 -14.98 -55.28
N ARG A 131 26.90 -15.51 -54.05
CA ARG A 131 27.87 -15.43 -52.94
C ARG A 131 27.18 -15.89 -51.66
N GLU A 132 27.96 -16.27 -50.65
CA GLU A 132 27.55 -16.52 -49.26
C GLU A 132 26.97 -17.90 -48.92
N LYS A 133 27.83 -18.93 -49.02
CA LYS A 133 27.69 -20.16 -48.21
C LYS A 133 27.99 -19.95 -46.71
N GLN A 134 28.48 -18.77 -46.31
CA GLN A 134 28.99 -18.50 -44.96
C GLN A 134 27.94 -17.90 -44.01
N ASP A 135 26.98 -17.11 -44.52
CA ASP A 135 25.93 -16.48 -43.68
C ASP A 135 24.80 -17.44 -43.25
N MET A 136 24.59 -18.52 -44.00
CA MET A 136 23.62 -19.58 -43.66
C MET A 136 23.96 -20.27 -42.32
N SER A 137 25.25 -20.39 -41.99
CA SER A 137 25.72 -21.04 -40.76
C SER A 137 25.48 -20.17 -39.50
N MET A 138 25.59 -18.85 -39.64
CA MET A 138 25.39 -17.88 -38.55
C MET A 138 23.90 -17.65 -38.23
N ALA A 139 23.02 -17.68 -39.24
CA ALA A 139 21.57 -17.61 -39.04
C ALA A 139 21.00 -18.86 -38.34
N LEU A 140 21.54 -20.05 -38.64
CA LEU A 140 21.18 -21.30 -37.96
C LEU A 140 21.60 -21.33 -36.48
N GLN A 141 22.65 -20.60 -36.07
CA GLN A 141 23.07 -20.54 -34.67
C GLN A 141 22.19 -19.63 -33.81
N ARG A 142 21.57 -18.58 -34.38
CA ARG A 142 20.64 -17.68 -33.66
C ARG A 142 19.31 -18.31 -33.28
N THR A 143 18.99 -19.51 -33.78
CA THR A 143 17.73 -20.22 -33.52
C THR A 143 17.83 -21.32 -32.44
N LYS A 144 18.99 -21.52 -31.81
CA LYS A 144 19.16 -22.42 -30.64
C LYS A 144 18.82 -21.73 -29.32
N GLY A 145 17.56 -21.32 -29.16
CA GLY A 145 17.02 -20.81 -27.88
C GLY A 145 15.74 -21.54 -27.49
N ILE A 146 15.20 -21.31 -26.28
CA ILE A 146 13.92 -21.90 -25.81
C ILE A 146 12.74 -21.60 -26.77
N LYS A 147 12.89 -20.59 -27.63
CA LYS A 147 11.95 -20.26 -28.72
C LYS A 147 12.10 -21.15 -29.97
N SER A 148 12.97 -22.18 -29.97
CA SER A 148 13.04 -23.13 -31.08
C SER A 148 11.74 -23.91 -31.19
N LEU A 149 11.31 -24.22 -32.41
CA LEU A 149 10.11 -25.01 -32.68
C LEU A 149 10.45 -26.51 -32.56
N SER A 150 10.90 -26.94 -31.38
CA SER A 150 11.22 -28.33 -31.07
C SER A 150 10.41 -28.81 -29.86
N LYS A 151 10.11 -30.11 -29.81
CA LYS A 151 9.35 -30.70 -28.69
C LYS A 151 10.05 -30.47 -27.34
N GLU A 152 11.37 -30.68 -27.29
CA GLU A 152 12.18 -30.48 -26.08
C GLU A 152 12.19 -29.03 -25.58
N SER A 153 12.25 -28.05 -26.49
CA SER A 153 12.21 -26.63 -26.10
C SER A 153 10.83 -26.18 -25.64
N HIS A 154 9.76 -26.79 -26.17
CA HIS A 154 8.38 -26.55 -25.72
C HIS A 154 8.14 -27.14 -24.34
N GLU A 155 8.55 -28.39 -24.10
CA GLU A 155 8.52 -29.03 -22.77
C GLU A 155 9.29 -28.21 -21.72
N LYS A 156 10.45 -27.65 -22.12
CA LYS A 156 11.24 -26.77 -21.24
C LYS A 156 10.54 -25.44 -20.96
N LEU A 157 9.82 -24.88 -21.94
CA LEU A 157 9.04 -23.66 -21.79
C LEU A 157 7.88 -23.88 -20.83
N GLU A 158 7.15 -24.99 -20.98
CA GLU A 158 6.07 -25.41 -20.09
C GLU A 158 6.56 -25.65 -18.67
N ALA A 159 7.71 -26.31 -18.50
CA ALA A 159 8.34 -26.48 -17.19
C ALA A 159 8.68 -25.14 -16.52
N TYR A 160 9.17 -24.15 -17.27
CA TYR A 160 9.39 -22.79 -16.74
C TYR A 160 8.10 -22.06 -16.42
N GLN A 161 7.04 -22.22 -17.22
CA GLN A 161 5.72 -21.66 -16.91
C GLN A 161 5.18 -22.22 -15.59
N ASN A 162 5.28 -23.54 -15.38
CA ASN A 162 4.90 -24.19 -14.14
C ASN A 162 5.73 -23.67 -12.94
N LEU A 163 7.04 -23.48 -13.14
CA LEU A 163 7.89 -22.87 -12.12
C LEU A 163 7.46 -21.43 -11.81
N PHE A 164 7.20 -20.59 -12.82
CA PHE A 164 6.78 -19.21 -12.60
C PHE A 164 5.40 -19.12 -11.94
N TYR A 165 4.48 -20.02 -12.28
CA TYR A 165 3.20 -20.15 -11.60
C TYR A 165 3.38 -20.48 -10.11
N LEU A 166 4.30 -21.40 -9.79
CA LEU A 166 4.64 -21.72 -8.40
C LEU A 166 5.24 -20.51 -7.67
N LEU A 167 6.15 -19.77 -8.31
CA LEU A 167 6.76 -18.57 -7.73
C LEU A 167 5.73 -17.44 -7.51
N GLN A 168 4.76 -17.29 -8.42
CA GLN A 168 3.68 -16.31 -8.29
C GLN A 168 2.72 -16.64 -7.14
N THR A 169 2.34 -17.92 -7.02
CA THR A 169 1.34 -18.39 -6.05
C THR A 169 1.88 -18.51 -4.62
N ASN A 170 3.16 -18.87 -4.48
CA ASN A 170 3.84 -19.01 -3.20
C ASN A 170 4.88 -17.89 -3.00
N PRO A 171 4.51 -16.77 -2.33
CA PRO A 171 5.36 -15.58 -2.23
C PRO A 171 6.62 -15.80 -1.38
N VAL A 172 6.66 -16.85 -0.54
CA VAL A 172 7.78 -17.15 0.36
C VAL A 172 9.10 -17.34 -0.38
N TYR A 173 9.07 -17.95 -1.57
CA TYR A 173 10.28 -18.17 -2.37
C TYR A 173 10.91 -16.86 -2.81
N LEU A 174 10.10 -15.97 -3.38
CA LEU A 174 10.55 -14.67 -3.85
C LEU A 174 10.89 -13.73 -2.71
N ALA A 175 10.16 -13.77 -1.59
CA ALA A 175 10.48 -13.00 -0.38
C ALA A 175 11.87 -13.37 0.18
N LYS A 176 12.18 -14.67 0.28
CA LYS A 176 13.52 -15.14 0.68
C LYS A 176 14.60 -14.77 -0.32
N LEU A 177 14.30 -14.84 -1.62
CA LEU A 177 15.22 -14.41 -2.67
C LEU A 177 15.54 -12.92 -2.56
N ILE A 178 14.54 -12.06 -2.36
CA ILE A 178 14.72 -10.61 -2.13
C ILE A 178 15.66 -10.37 -0.94
N PHE A 179 15.53 -11.17 0.13
CA PHE A 179 16.31 -11.00 1.34
C PHE A 179 17.75 -11.52 1.24
N ALA A 180 17.96 -12.64 0.54
CA ALA A 180 19.27 -13.24 0.32
C ALA A 180 20.20 -12.37 -0.54
N MET A 181 19.65 -11.38 -1.24
CA MET A 181 20.42 -10.51 -2.12
C MET A 181 21.13 -9.37 -1.35
N PRO A 182 22.38 -9.03 -1.72
CA PRO A 182 23.08 -7.91 -1.12
C PRO A 182 22.37 -6.59 -1.42
N GLN A 183 22.18 -5.73 -0.41
CA GLN A 183 21.49 -4.45 -0.55
C GLN A 183 22.18 -3.49 -1.55
N SER A 184 23.51 -3.59 -1.71
CA SER A 184 24.28 -2.85 -2.72
C SER A 184 24.00 -3.28 -4.17
N LYS A 185 23.44 -4.48 -4.36
CA LYS A 185 23.10 -5.08 -5.66
C LYS A 185 21.61 -5.34 -5.84
N PHE A 186 20.75 -4.91 -4.90
CA PHE A 186 19.30 -4.86 -5.17
C PHE A 186 19.08 -3.76 -6.21
N THR A 187 19.21 -4.18 -7.45
CA THR A 187 19.33 -3.35 -8.64
C THR A 187 17.95 -3.23 -9.29
N LYS A 188 17.82 -2.23 -10.16
CA LYS A 188 16.71 -2.11 -11.13
C LYS A 188 16.42 -3.44 -11.85
N PHE A 189 17.41 -4.33 -11.96
CA PHE A 189 17.25 -5.68 -12.50
C PHE A 189 16.30 -6.54 -11.67
N MET A 190 16.44 -6.61 -10.33
CA MET A 190 15.54 -7.43 -9.50
C MET A 190 14.11 -6.88 -9.51
N GLU A 191 13.97 -5.55 -9.46
CA GLU A 191 12.67 -4.88 -9.61
C GLU A 191 12.05 -5.26 -10.97
N SER A 192 12.81 -5.17 -12.07
CA SER A 192 12.33 -5.60 -13.39
C SER A 192 11.97 -7.09 -13.45
N VAL A 193 12.77 -7.98 -12.86
CA VAL A 193 12.51 -9.42 -12.88
C VAL A 193 11.22 -9.74 -12.12
N ILE A 194 11.05 -9.21 -10.91
CA ILE A 194 9.84 -9.42 -10.11
C ILE A 194 8.64 -8.84 -10.83
N LEU A 195 8.71 -7.60 -11.33
CA LEU A 195 7.60 -6.98 -12.04
C LEU A 195 7.25 -7.75 -13.33
N THR A 196 8.23 -8.23 -14.08
CA THR A 196 7.99 -9.07 -15.27
C THR A 196 7.37 -10.41 -14.89
N LEU A 197 7.78 -11.05 -13.78
CA LEU A 197 7.18 -12.30 -13.30
C LEU A 197 5.70 -12.12 -12.97
N TYR A 198 5.28 -10.97 -12.47
CA TYR A 198 3.87 -10.65 -12.22
C TYR A 198 3.22 -9.86 -13.37
N ASN A 199 3.84 -9.85 -14.55
CA ASN A 199 3.35 -9.15 -15.75
C ASN A 199 2.89 -7.70 -15.47
N TYR A 200 3.68 -6.99 -14.65
CA TYR A 200 3.40 -5.62 -14.18
C TYR A 200 2.01 -5.43 -13.56
N ALA A 201 1.46 -6.50 -12.96
CA ALA A 201 0.12 -6.54 -12.39
C ALA A 201 -0.96 -6.11 -13.38
N SER A 202 -0.84 -6.54 -14.64
CA SER A 202 -1.79 -6.23 -15.70
C SER A 202 -3.22 -6.67 -15.35
N ASN A 203 -3.35 -7.79 -14.65
CA ASN A 203 -4.62 -8.42 -14.27
C ASN A 203 -4.86 -8.34 -12.75
N ALA A 204 -6.13 -8.34 -12.33
CA ALA A 204 -6.51 -8.32 -10.90
C ALA A 204 -5.89 -9.49 -10.09
N ARG A 205 -5.78 -10.68 -10.70
CA ARG A 205 -5.11 -11.83 -10.10
C ARG A 205 -3.62 -11.55 -9.83
N GLU A 206 -2.91 -11.03 -10.83
CA GLU A 206 -1.48 -10.73 -10.72
C GLU A 206 -1.23 -9.61 -9.71
N GLU A 207 -2.10 -8.60 -9.70
CA GLU A 207 -2.08 -7.51 -8.74
C GLU A 207 -2.24 -8.01 -7.30
N TYR A 208 -3.22 -8.90 -7.06
CA TYR A 208 -3.41 -9.53 -5.76
C TYR A 208 -2.18 -10.34 -5.33
N LEU A 209 -1.63 -11.17 -6.22
CA LEU A 209 -0.48 -12.00 -5.91
C LEU A 209 0.80 -11.16 -5.67
N LEU A 210 0.97 -10.07 -6.41
CA LEU A 210 2.08 -9.13 -6.21
C LEU A 210 1.93 -8.38 -4.87
N ALA A 211 0.72 -7.93 -4.53
CA ALA A 211 0.45 -7.32 -3.23
C ALA A 211 0.71 -8.30 -2.08
N LYS A 212 0.36 -9.58 -2.26
CA LYS A 212 0.65 -10.66 -1.29
C LYS A 212 2.17 -10.91 -1.15
N LEU A 213 2.92 -10.82 -2.26
CA LEU A 213 4.39 -10.88 -2.21
C LEU A 213 4.96 -9.71 -1.41
N PHE A 214 4.50 -8.48 -1.67
CA PHE A 214 4.95 -7.31 -0.92
C PHE A 214 4.63 -7.43 0.57
N ASP A 215 3.43 -7.87 0.94
CA ASP A 215 3.05 -8.11 2.34
C ASP A 215 3.99 -9.13 3.01
N THR A 216 4.21 -10.28 2.36
CA THR A 216 5.07 -11.34 2.90
C THR A 216 6.52 -10.88 3.04
N ALA A 217 7.06 -10.22 2.01
CA ALA A 217 8.44 -9.74 2.00
C ALA A 217 8.65 -8.59 3.01
N LEU A 218 7.66 -7.70 3.15
CA LEU A 218 7.73 -6.58 4.09
C LEU A 218 7.72 -7.06 5.54
N LYS A 219 6.84 -8.02 5.88
CA LYS A 219 6.82 -8.63 7.22
C LYS A 219 8.17 -9.28 7.55
N GLU A 220 8.73 -10.04 6.61
CA GLU A 220 10.04 -10.67 6.79
C GLU A 220 11.16 -9.64 6.97
N GLU A 221 11.14 -8.54 6.20
CA GLU A 221 12.11 -7.43 6.30
C GLU A 221 12.00 -6.72 7.65
N ILE A 222 10.79 -6.43 8.12
CA ILE A 222 10.56 -5.79 9.41
C ILE A 222 11.03 -6.70 10.54
N ILE A 223 10.65 -7.97 10.55
CA ILE A 223 11.01 -8.93 11.61
C ILE A 223 12.53 -9.10 11.68
N SER A 224 13.21 -9.23 10.54
CA SER A 224 14.60 -9.69 10.50
C SER A 224 15.67 -8.60 10.40
N LYS A 225 15.35 -7.39 9.90
CA LYS A 225 16.36 -6.33 9.65
C LYS A 225 16.16 -5.03 10.42
N VAL A 226 14.96 -4.77 10.93
CA VAL A 226 14.64 -3.48 11.55
C VAL A 226 14.83 -3.57 13.06
N ASP A 227 15.94 -3.07 13.59
CA ASP A 227 16.17 -3.12 15.05
C ASP A 227 15.51 -1.94 15.78
N GLN A 228 15.43 -0.80 15.10
CA GLN A 228 14.78 0.41 15.60
C GLN A 228 13.79 0.95 14.55
N MET A 229 12.70 1.58 15.00
CA MET A 229 11.73 2.21 14.08
C MET A 229 12.38 3.24 13.14
N GLN A 230 13.45 3.89 13.60
CA GLN A 230 14.17 4.90 12.82
C GLN A 230 14.86 4.31 11.60
N ASP A 231 15.22 3.02 11.60
CA ASP A 231 15.94 2.37 10.50
C ASP A 231 15.12 2.33 9.21
N ILE A 232 13.79 2.25 9.32
CA ILE A 232 12.89 2.30 8.17
C ILE A 232 12.85 3.71 7.56
N VAL A 233 12.95 4.73 8.41
CA VAL A 233 12.90 6.14 8.01
C VAL A 233 14.20 6.58 7.37
N THR A 234 15.34 6.24 7.98
CA THR A 234 16.68 6.66 7.54
C THR A 234 17.32 5.71 6.53
N GLY A 235 16.95 4.43 6.58
CA GLY A 235 17.52 3.40 5.70
C GLY A 235 16.93 3.42 4.30
N ASN A 236 17.31 2.40 3.51
CA ASN A 236 16.75 2.15 2.18
C ASN A 236 16.20 0.71 2.11
N PRO A 237 15.07 0.41 2.76
CA PRO A 237 14.49 -0.93 2.77
C PRO A 237 14.12 -1.34 1.34
N ALA A 238 14.52 -2.55 0.95
CA ALA A 238 14.43 -2.99 -0.44
C ALA A 238 12.96 -3.17 -0.87
N VAL A 239 12.13 -3.71 0.02
CA VAL A 239 10.71 -3.95 -0.25
C VAL A 239 9.97 -2.63 -0.39
N ILE A 240 10.23 -1.68 0.51
CA ILE A 240 9.62 -0.34 0.44
C ILE A 240 9.99 0.37 -0.87
N ARG A 241 11.27 0.34 -1.28
CA ARG A 241 11.69 0.94 -2.55
C ARG A 241 10.93 0.32 -3.73
N MET A 242 10.84 -1.01 -3.77
CA MET A 242 10.16 -1.74 -4.85
C MET A 242 8.66 -1.43 -4.89
N VAL A 243 7.99 -1.35 -3.73
CA VAL A 243 6.58 -0.97 -3.62
C VAL A 243 6.35 0.44 -4.15
N VAL A 244 7.19 1.40 -3.75
CA VAL A 244 7.09 2.80 -4.21
C VAL A 244 7.34 2.87 -5.72
N HIS A 245 8.31 2.13 -6.25
CA HIS A 245 8.58 2.10 -7.69
C HIS A 245 7.39 1.53 -8.49
N PHE A 246 6.82 0.41 -8.04
CA PHE A 246 5.65 -0.20 -8.68
C PHE A 246 4.44 0.75 -8.72
N ASN A 247 4.12 1.39 -7.59
CA ASN A 247 2.99 2.32 -7.50
C ASN A 247 3.27 3.68 -8.18
N ARG A 248 4.49 3.92 -8.67
CA ARG A 248 4.83 5.07 -9.51
C ARG A 248 4.82 4.75 -11.01
N GLY A 249 4.72 3.50 -11.40
CA GLY A 249 4.55 3.12 -12.80
C GLY A 249 3.19 3.55 -13.35
N ASN A 250 2.93 3.22 -14.63
CA ASN A 250 1.78 3.68 -15.41
C ASN A 250 0.40 3.64 -14.72
N ARG A 251 0.18 2.71 -13.77
CA ARG A 251 -1.09 2.58 -13.03
C ARG A 251 -1.25 3.52 -11.84
N GLY A 252 -0.18 3.88 -11.14
CA GLY A 252 -0.26 4.76 -9.96
C GLY A 252 0.27 6.17 -10.20
N GLN A 253 0.93 6.40 -11.34
CA GLN A 253 1.27 7.73 -11.83
C GLN A 253 0.02 8.57 -12.10
N SER A 254 -1.06 7.98 -12.64
CA SER A 254 -2.31 8.68 -12.92
C SER A 254 -2.94 9.31 -11.67
N SER A 255 -3.01 8.57 -10.57
CA SER A 255 -3.53 9.08 -9.29
C SER A 255 -2.69 10.22 -8.73
N LEU A 256 -1.36 10.09 -8.81
CA LEU A 256 -0.43 11.08 -8.28
C LEU A 256 -0.40 12.33 -9.16
N LEU A 257 -0.52 12.16 -10.48
CA LEU A 257 -0.67 13.21 -11.48
C LEU A 257 -1.97 13.99 -11.25
N GLU A 258 -3.12 13.32 -11.14
CA GLU A 258 -4.41 13.97 -10.87
C GLU A 258 -4.40 14.80 -9.57
N LEU A 259 -3.62 14.34 -8.57
CA LEU A 259 -3.48 15.03 -7.29
C LEU A 259 -2.53 16.24 -7.36
N LEU A 260 -1.31 16.04 -7.88
CA LEU A 260 -0.24 17.03 -7.77
C LEU A 260 -0.18 17.98 -8.97
N GLN A 261 -0.61 17.57 -10.15
CA GLN A 261 -0.56 18.39 -11.36
C GLN A 261 -1.20 19.77 -11.18
N PRO A 262 -2.47 19.92 -10.74
CA PRO A 262 -3.09 21.24 -10.62
C PRO A 262 -2.38 22.13 -9.59
N LEU A 263 -1.81 21.54 -8.54
CA LEU A 263 -1.09 22.26 -7.50
C LEU A 263 0.26 22.76 -8.01
N VAL A 264 1.01 21.89 -8.69
CA VAL A 264 2.32 22.22 -9.26
C VAL A 264 2.15 23.25 -10.37
N GLU A 265 1.20 23.08 -11.28
CA GLU A 265 0.90 24.06 -12.33
C GLU A 265 0.51 25.43 -11.76
N GLY A 266 -0.25 25.48 -10.66
CA GLY A 266 -0.55 26.72 -9.94
C GLY A 266 0.71 27.47 -9.51
N ILE A 267 1.69 26.76 -8.93
CA ILE A 267 2.97 27.34 -8.50
C ILE A 267 3.85 27.73 -9.70
N LEU A 268 3.84 26.94 -10.78
CA LEU A 268 4.65 27.23 -11.97
C LEU A 268 4.14 28.45 -12.75
N ASN A 269 2.83 28.69 -12.74
CA ASN A 269 2.19 29.79 -13.45
C ASN A 269 2.22 31.12 -12.67
N ASP A 270 2.39 31.07 -11.35
CA ASP A 270 2.50 32.28 -10.53
C ASP A 270 3.90 32.89 -10.60
N LYS A 271 4.05 33.90 -11.46
CA LYS A 271 5.31 34.64 -11.65
C LYS A 271 5.65 35.59 -10.50
N ASN A 272 4.68 35.93 -9.65
CA ASN A 272 4.86 36.90 -8.56
C ASN A 272 5.09 36.21 -7.21
N LEU A 273 5.15 34.88 -7.19
CA LEU A 273 5.31 34.09 -5.99
C LEU A 273 6.74 34.20 -5.42
N SER A 274 6.90 35.05 -4.41
CA SER A 274 8.15 35.20 -3.65
C SER A 274 8.09 34.40 -2.35
N ILE A 275 8.59 33.17 -2.40
CA ILE A 275 8.65 32.24 -1.25
C ILE A 275 10.07 32.16 -0.65
N ASN A 276 11.01 32.96 -1.16
CA ASN A 276 12.40 32.88 -0.71
C ASN A 276 12.55 33.28 0.77
N THR A 277 12.99 32.32 1.58
CA THR A 277 13.20 32.50 3.02
C THR A 277 14.68 32.59 3.41
N ASN A 278 15.60 32.49 2.45
CA ASN A 278 17.03 32.60 2.72
C ASN A 278 17.43 34.08 2.95
N PRO A 279 17.90 34.46 4.16
CA PRO A 279 18.21 35.86 4.47
C PRO A 279 19.23 36.50 3.53
N LEU A 280 20.24 35.74 3.09
CA LEU A 280 21.30 36.25 2.21
C LEU A 280 20.78 36.53 0.79
N GLU A 281 19.94 35.65 0.27
CA GLU A 281 19.36 35.84 -1.06
C GLU A 281 18.34 36.97 -1.08
N VAL A 282 17.53 37.11 -0.02
CA VAL A 282 16.59 38.24 0.11
C VAL A 282 17.34 39.56 0.24
N TYR A 283 18.43 39.60 1.01
CA TYR A 283 19.28 40.79 1.13
C TYR A 283 19.95 41.17 -0.20
N LYS A 284 20.52 40.20 -0.93
CA LYS A 284 21.09 40.45 -2.27
C LYS A 284 20.03 40.91 -3.26
N ALA A 285 18.84 40.31 -3.24
CA ALA A 285 17.74 40.74 -4.11
C ALA A 285 17.25 42.16 -3.77
N TRP A 286 17.23 42.53 -2.49
CA TRP A 286 16.90 43.89 -2.06
C TRP A 286 17.92 44.92 -2.52
N ILE A 287 19.22 44.63 -2.37
CA ILE A 287 20.29 45.50 -2.89
C ILE A 287 20.17 45.69 -4.40
N ASN A 288 20.04 44.59 -5.15
CA ASN A 288 19.93 44.65 -6.61
C ASN A 288 18.70 45.47 -7.06
N GLN A 289 17.59 45.37 -6.32
CA GLN A 289 16.40 46.17 -6.58
C GLN A 289 16.66 47.66 -6.31
N MET A 290 17.26 47.98 -5.16
CA MET A 290 17.63 49.36 -4.80
C MET A 290 18.55 50.00 -5.83
N GLU A 291 19.57 49.26 -6.31
CA GLU A 291 20.52 49.72 -7.32
C GLU A 291 19.87 49.91 -8.69
N SER A 292 18.92 49.04 -9.05
CA SER A 292 18.15 49.19 -10.29
C SER A 292 17.20 50.40 -10.24
N GLU A 293 16.64 50.72 -9.07
CA GLU A 293 15.71 51.84 -8.89
C GLU A 293 16.44 53.18 -8.77
N THR A 294 17.59 53.21 -8.10
CA THR A 294 18.39 54.43 -7.89
C THR A 294 19.40 54.70 -9.01
N GLY A 295 19.82 53.67 -9.75
CA GLY A 295 20.84 53.76 -10.80
C GLY A 295 22.27 53.96 -10.27
N GLU A 296 22.47 53.95 -8.95
CA GLU A 296 23.77 54.09 -8.28
C GLU A 296 24.12 52.81 -7.51
N ALA A 297 25.41 52.49 -7.44
CA ALA A 297 25.89 51.35 -6.66
C ALA A 297 25.64 51.58 -5.16
N SER A 298 25.06 50.59 -4.49
CA SER A 298 24.71 50.72 -3.08
C SER A 298 25.97 50.81 -2.20
N LYS A 299 25.86 51.53 -1.08
CA LYS A 299 26.95 51.62 -0.08
C LYS A 299 27.01 50.42 0.86
N LEU A 300 26.16 49.42 0.64
CA LEU A 300 26.03 48.25 1.50
C LEU A 300 26.93 47.11 1.00
N PRO A 301 27.56 46.33 1.88
CA PRO A 301 28.38 45.19 1.47
C PRO A 301 27.50 44.08 0.89
N TYR A 302 27.93 43.46 -0.22
CA TYR A 302 27.21 42.34 -0.85
C TYR A 302 27.36 41.01 -0.11
N ASP A 303 28.52 40.77 0.52
CA ASP A 303 28.77 39.56 1.30
C ASP A 303 28.68 39.91 2.78
N VAL A 304 27.61 39.42 3.41
CA VAL A 304 27.27 39.62 4.81
C VAL A 304 26.94 38.28 5.44
N GLU A 305 27.09 38.21 6.77
CA GLU A 305 26.62 37.05 7.53
C GLU A 305 25.08 37.07 7.67
N PRO A 306 24.41 35.90 7.80
CA PRO A 306 22.94 35.83 7.91
C PRO A 306 22.36 36.70 9.03
N GLU A 307 23.08 36.80 10.16
CA GLU A 307 22.69 37.63 11.30
C GLU A 307 22.73 39.13 10.99
N GLN A 308 23.63 39.55 10.11
CA GLN A 308 23.77 40.96 9.70
C GLN A 308 22.68 41.33 8.70
N ALA A 309 22.37 40.45 7.73
CA ALA A 309 21.24 40.62 6.83
C ALA A 309 19.90 40.77 7.59
N LEU A 310 19.70 39.98 8.65
CA LEU A 310 18.49 40.04 9.49
C LEU A 310 18.39 41.29 10.38
N LYS A 311 19.43 42.14 10.49
CA LYS A 311 19.33 43.43 11.21
C LYS A 311 18.53 44.47 10.43
N HIS A 312 18.44 44.33 9.11
CA HIS A 312 17.73 45.28 8.27
C HIS A 312 16.21 45.03 8.31
N PRO A 313 15.38 46.05 8.61
CA PRO A 313 13.93 45.88 8.72
C PRO A 313 13.29 45.42 7.39
N GLU A 314 13.72 46.00 6.26
CA GLU A 314 13.28 45.61 4.91
C GLU A 314 13.45 44.11 4.61
N VAL A 315 14.57 43.53 5.04
CA VAL A 315 14.83 42.09 4.84
C VAL A 315 13.91 41.25 5.72
N ARG A 316 13.68 41.67 6.97
CA ARG A 316 12.77 40.97 7.89
C ARG A 316 11.33 40.99 7.39
N ASP A 317 10.85 42.15 6.92
CA ASP A 317 9.49 42.32 6.43
C ASP A 317 9.25 41.49 5.15
N ARG A 318 10.23 41.47 4.23
CA ARG A 318 10.20 40.60 3.05
C ARG A 318 10.19 39.11 3.39
N ILE A 319 11.00 38.68 4.38
CA ILE A 319 11.01 37.29 4.84
C ILE A 319 9.68 36.94 5.51
N GLU A 320 9.11 37.82 6.34
CA GLU A 320 7.82 37.57 6.98
C GLU A 320 6.69 37.44 5.95
N ALA A 321 6.67 38.31 4.93
CA ALA A 321 5.74 38.20 3.81
C ALA A 321 5.93 36.88 3.03
N ALA A 322 7.19 36.49 2.76
CA ALA A 322 7.51 35.23 2.10
C ALA A 322 7.06 34.01 2.93
N MET A 323 7.21 34.05 4.26
CA MET A 323 6.75 33.00 5.17
C MET A 323 5.22 32.86 5.17
N LYS A 324 4.48 33.99 5.12
CA LYS A 324 3.01 33.97 5.00
C LYS A 324 2.57 33.35 3.68
N SER A 325 3.18 33.76 2.56
CA SER A 325 2.93 33.19 1.23
C SER A 325 3.27 31.70 1.16
N LEU A 326 4.40 31.31 1.75
CA LEU A 326 4.84 29.91 1.83
C LEU A 326 3.87 29.06 2.65
N THR A 327 3.34 29.59 3.75
CA THR A 327 2.34 28.90 4.57
C THR A 327 1.05 28.71 3.79
N ALA A 328 0.56 29.74 3.10
CA ALA A 328 -0.64 29.65 2.27
C ALA A 328 -0.50 28.64 1.11
N ALA A 329 0.65 28.66 0.42
CA ALA A 329 0.95 27.69 -0.62
C ALA A 329 1.02 26.27 -0.05
N THR A 330 1.70 26.08 1.08
CA THR A 330 1.82 24.79 1.75
C THR A 330 0.47 24.26 2.23
N ASP A 331 -0.41 25.12 2.75
CA ASP A 331 -1.74 24.73 3.21
C ASP A 331 -2.63 24.24 2.06
N THR A 332 -2.50 24.87 0.88
CA THR A 332 -3.19 24.41 -0.33
C THR A 332 -2.78 22.97 -0.70
N PHE A 333 -1.48 22.68 -0.66
CA PHE A 333 -0.97 21.33 -0.90
C PHE A 333 -1.44 20.35 0.18
N LEU A 334 -1.33 20.74 1.45
CA LEU A 334 -1.74 19.93 2.59
C LEU A 334 -3.22 19.54 2.50
N ASN A 335 -4.10 20.51 2.26
CA ASN A 335 -5.54 20.27 2.18
C ASN A 335 -5.88 19.31 1.03
N SER A 336 -5.23 19.47 -0.13
CA SER A 336 -5.41 18.56 -1.27
C SER A 336 -4.91 17.13 -0.95
N ILE A 337 -3.74 16.98 -0.31
CA ILE A 337 -3.21 15.67 0.10
C ILE A 337 -4.12 15.00 1.14
N VAL A 338 -4.60 15.77 2.12
CA VAL A 338 -5.49 15.29 3.18
C VAL A 338 -6.84 14.85 2.60
N GLN A 339 -7.40 15.58 1.63
CA GLN A 339 -8.69 15.23 1.01
C GLN A 339 -8.61 14.10 -0.03
N SER A 340 -7.41 13.76 -0.49
CA SER A 340 -7.20 12.77 -1.56
C SER A 340 -6.85 11.37 -1.07
N GLY A 341 -7.13 11.04 0.20
CA GLY A 341 -6.88 9.72 0.78
C GLY A 341 -7.47 8.56 -0.06
N ASP A 342 -8.64 8.78 -0.67
CA ASP A 342 -9.30 7.80 -1.54
C ASP A 342 -8.65 7.65 -2.92
N LYS A 343 -7.89 8.65 -3.38
CA LYS A 343 -7.18 8.62 -4.66
C LYS A 343 -5.86 7.85 -4.57
N ILE A 344 -5.36 7.57 -3.37
CA ILE A 344 -4.14 6.77 -3.19
C ILE A 344 -4.41 5.34 -3.67
N PRO A 345 -3.55 4.78 -4.56
CA PRO A 345 -3.73 3.43 -5.09
C PRO A 345 -3.89 2.38 -3.99
N TYR A 346 -4.80 1.43 -4.21
CA TYR A 346 -5.10 0.37 -3.24
C TYR A 346 -3.84 -0.40 -2.81
N GLY A 347 -2.94 -0.74 -3.74
CA GLY A 347 -1.69 -1.43 -3.44
C GLY A 347 -0.81 -0.67 -2.43
N MET A 348 -0.76 0.66 -2.52
CA MET A 348 -0.02 1.50 -1.57
C MET A 348 -0.70 1.53 -0.20
N ARG A 349 -2.04 1.65 -0.15
CA ARG A 349 -2.82 1.62 1.10
C ARG A 349 -2.70 0.27 1.81
N TYR A 350 -2.74 -0.82 1.05
CA TYR A 350 -2.58 -2.18 1.57
C TYR A 350 -1.20 -2.40 2.18
N VAL A 351 -0.13 -1.97 1.50
CA VAL A 351 1.23 -2.05 2.03
C VAL A 351 1.43 -1.14 3.24
N ALA A 352 0.85 0.07 3.25
CA ALA A 352 0.86 0.94 4.42
C ALA A 352 0.16 0.30 5.65
N MET A 353 -0.96 -0.38 5.44
CA MET A 353 -1.64 -1.15 6.49
C MET A 353 -0.79 -2.32 6.97
N SER A 354 -0.21 -3.09 6.05
CA SER A 354 0.71 -4.18 6.39
C SER A 354 1.91 -3.69 7.20
N LEU A 355 2.52 -2.56 6.81
CA LEU A 355 3.60 -1.91 7.53
C LEU A 355 3.20 -1.55 8.97
N ARG A 356 2.01 -0.96 9.15
CA ARG A 356 1.48 -0.61 10.48
C ARG A 356 1.34 -1.85 11.36
N VAL A 357 0.70 -2.91 10.84
CA VAL A 357 0.44 -4.15 11.58
C VAL A 357 1.77 -4.81 11.97
N ALA A 358 2.69 -4.97 11.02
CA ALA A 358 3.98 -5.59 11.28
C ALA A 358 4.83 -4.78 12.28
N LEU A 359 4.76 -3.45 12.26
CA LEU A 359 5.43 -2.60 13.25
C LEU A 359 4.80 -2.69 14.64
N ALA A 360 3.47 -2.74 14.72
CA ALA A 360 2.76 -2.90 15.98
C ALA A 360 3.05 -4.27 16.63
N GLU A 361 3.17 -5.32 15.83
CA GLU A 361 3.55 -6.66 16.29
C GLU A 361 5.01 -6.70 16.76
N LYS A 362 5.92 -6.04 16.05
CA LYS A 362 7.35 -6.04 16.40
C LYS A 362 7.69 -5.13 17.59
N PHE A 363 7.01 -3.99 17.72
CA PHE A 363 7.26 -2.98 18.74
C PHE A 363 5.98 -2.67 19.53
N PRO A 364 5.50 -3.60 20.37
CA PRO A 364 4.22 -3.45 21.08
C PRO A 364 4.26 -2.33 22.14
N GLU A 365 5.43 -1.99 22.65
CA GLU A 365 5.63 -0.94 23.67
C GLU A 365 5.60 0.48 23.08
N SER A 366 5.70 0.61 21.76
CA SER A 366 5.76 1.91 21.12
C SER A 366 4.37 2.50 20.92
N PRO A 367 4.19 3.82 21.15
CA PRO A 367 2.90 4.45 20.97
C PRO A 367 2.49 4.42 19.50
N GLU A 368 1.19 4.26 19.26
CA GLU A 368 0.62 4.22 17.91
C GLU A 368 1.00 5.46 17.08
N SER A 369 1.13 6.62 17.72
CA SER A 369 1.58 7.85 17.06
C SER A 369 2.97 7.74 16.42
N GLU A 370 3.88 6.96 16.98
CA GLU A 370 5.22 6.76 16.40
C GLU A 370 5.18 5.81 15.20
N ILE A 371 4.36 4.76 15.28
CA ILE A 371 4.13 3.84 14.15
C ILE A 371 3.51 4.61 12.98
N LEU A 372 2.52 5.46 13.25
CA LEU A 372 1.88 6.29 12.22
C LEU A 372 2.84 7.27 11.56
N LYS A 373 3.87 7.78 12.25
CA LYS A 373 4.92 8.60 11.61
C LYS A 373 5.71 7.81 10.57
N VAL A 374 6.00 6.52 10.83
CA VAL A 374 6.71 5.66 9.87
C VAL A 374 5.83 5.37 8.65
N VAL A 375 4.54 5.11 8.86
CA VAL A 375 3.58 4.93 7.77
C VAL A 375 3.40 6.22 6.96
N GLY A 376 3.31 7.36 7.64
CA GLY A 376 3.26 8.69 7.01
C GLY A 376 4.52 8.98 6.20
N ASN A 377 5.69 8.53 6.65
CA ASN A 377 6.94 8.62 5.87
C ASN A 377 6.84 7.83 4.56
N LEU A 378 6.30 6.61 4.57
CA LEU A 378 6.09 5.83 3.34
C LEU A 378 5.21 6.57 2.33
N ILE A 379 4.04 7.05 2.76
CA ILE A 379 3.04 7.67 1.87
C ILE A 379 3.50 9.06 1.41
N TYR A 380 3.90 9.92 2.34
CA TYR A 380 4.28 11.28 2.01
C TYR A 380 5.74 11.35 1.52
N TYR A 381 6.71 11.03 2.38
CA TYR A 381 8.12 11.29 2.09
C TYR A 381 8.70 10.38 1.00
N ARG A 382 8.35 9.09 0.98
CA ARG A 382 8.89 8.17 -0.03
C ARG A 382 8.08 8.18 -1.32
N TYR A 383 6.76 8.29 -1.26
CA TYR A 383 5.88 8.20 -2.44
C TYR A 383 5.56 9.57 -3.08
N MET A 384 5.09 10.57 -2.32
CA MET A 384 4.67 11.88 -2.88
C MET A 384 5.80 12.92 -3.00
N ASN A 385 6.63 13.08 -1.98
CA ASN A 385 7.59 14.20 -1.87
C ASN A 385 8.56 14.33 -3.06
N PRO A 386 9.16 13.24 -3.61
CA PRO A 386 10.03 13.34 -4.79
C PRO A 386 9.31 13.90 -6.03
N ALA A 387 8.01 13.62 -6.18
CA ALA A 387 7.22 14.12 -7.30
C ALA A 387 6.83 15.60 -7.14
N ILE A 388 6.82 16.13 -5.91
CA ILE A 388 6.67 17.57 -5.64
C ILE A 388 7.98 18.30 -5.94
N VAL A 389 9.13 17.74 -5.53
CA VAL A 389 10.45 18.38 -5.66
C VAL A 389 10.94 18.39 -7.11
N ALA A 390 10.70 17.31 -7.86
CA ALA A 390 11.17 17.15 -9.24
C ALA A 390 10.02 16.72 -10.16
N PRO A 391 9.00 17.57 -10.36
CA PRO A 391 7.78 17.17 -11.08
C PRO A 391 8.04 16.84 -12.57
N ASP A 392 9.13 17.36 -13.15
CA ASP A 392 9.64 17.00 -14.47
C ASP A 392 10.14 15.56 -14.55
N ALA A 393 10.90 15.10 -13.54
CA ALA A 393 11.48 13.76 -13.53
C ALA A 393 10.45 12.65 -13.23
N PHE A 394 9.25 13.02 -12.76
CA PHE A 394 8.16 12.10 -12.42
C PHE A 394 6.95 12.24 -13.35
N ASP A 395 7.12 12.93 -14.50
CA ASP A 395 6.10 13.28 -15.51
C ASP A 395 4.79 13.85 -14.92
N ILE A 396 4.88 14.62 -13.84
CA ILE A 396 3.72 15.33 -13.26
C ILE A 396 3.34 16.51 -14.14
N VAL A 397 4.35 17.13 -14.75
CA VAL A 397 4.19 18.23 -15.70
C VAL A 397 4.98 17.92 -16.96
N SER A 398 4.36 18.14 -18.11
CA SER A 398 5.02 17.99 -19.40
C SER A 398 5.49 19.36 -19.88
N PHE A 399 6.80 19.57 -19.94
CA PHE A 399 7.35 20.75 -20.60
C PHE A 399 7.61 20.46 -22.08
N GLY A 400 7.59 21.49 -22.92
CA GLY A 400 8.10 21.38 -24.29
C GLY A 400 9.60 21.01 -24.29
N VAL A 401 10.06 20.37 -25.37
CA VAL A 401 11.40 19.75 -25.52
C VAL A 401 12.58 20.64 -25.09
N ASP A 402 12.41 21.97 -25.06
CA ASP A 402 13.45 22.97 -24.75
C ASP A 402 13.22 23.79 -23.46
N LYS A 403 12.25 23.45 -22.60
CA LYS A 403 12.03 24.18 -21.33
C LYS A 403 12.07 23.22 -20.14
N GLY A 404 12.98 23.45 -19.20
CA GLY A 404 12.95 22.80 -17.88
C GLY A 404 12.40 23.75 -16.80
N LEU A 405 12.23 23.25 -15.57
CA LEU A 405 11.92 24.13 -14.43
C LEU A 405 13.01 25.19 -14.26
N THR A 406 12.59 26.43 -14.03
CA THR A 406 13.54 27.48 -13.64
C THR A 406 14.12 27.18 -12.25
N PRO A 407 15.33 27.67 -11.93
CA PRO A 407 15.90 27.53 -10.59
C PRO A 407 14.96 28.03 -9.49
N ASP A 408 14.25 29.14 -9.72
CA ASP A 408 13.29 29.70 -8.77
C ASP A 408 12.07 28.79 -8.56
N GLN A 409 11.50 28.22 -9.63
CA GLN A 409 10.40 27.27 -9.55
C GLN A 409 10.79 26.02 -8.75
N ARG A 410 11.99 25.48 -9.02
CA ARG A 410 12.52 24.32 -8.28
C ARG A 410 12.76 24.66 -6.80
N ARG A 411 13.26 25.86 -6.49
CA ARG A 411 13.43 26.34 -5.11
C ARG A 411 12.09 26.51 -4.39
N ASN A 412 11.08 27.06 -5.06
CA ASN A 412 9.74 27.24 -4.49
C ASN A 412 9.10 25.89 -4.14
N LEU A 413 9.09 24.94 -5.07
CA LEU A 413 8.58 23.59 -4.83
C LEU A 413 9.37 22.85 -3.76
N GLY A 414 10.71 22.98 -3.76
CA GLY A 414 11.57 22.42 -2.72
C GLY A 414 11.29 22.98 -1.33
N SER A 415 10.93 24.26 -1.22
CA SER A 415 10.59 24.92 0.05
C SER A 415 9.24 24.43 0.59
N ILE A 416 8.23 24.29 -0.28
CA ILE A 416 6.92 23.71 0.07
C ILE A 416 7.09 22.25 0.53
N ALA A 417 7.82 21.45 -0.25
CA ALA A 417 8.14 20.06 0.06
C ALA A 417 8.85 19.92 1.42
N LYS A 418 9.78 20.81 1.73
CA LYS A 418 10.50 20.82 3.02
C LYS A 418 9.57 21.05 4.21
N ILE A 419 8.63 22.00 4.13
CA ILE A 419 7.68 22.24 5.22
C ILE A 419 6.73 21.05 5.39
N LEU A 420 6.19 20.53 4.30
CA LEU A 420 5.33 19.33 4.34
C LEU A 420 6.07 18.12 4.92
N GLN A 421 7.36 17.93 4.61
CA GLN A 421 8.20 16.90 5.22
C GLN A 421 8.35 17.10 6.73
N TYR A 422 8.54 18.35 7.17
CA TYR A 422 8.67 18.69 8.59
C TYR A 422 7.34 18.47 9.32
N ALA A 423 6.21 18.79 8.69
CA ALA A 423 4.87 18.48 9.18
C ALA A 423 4.61 16.96 9.25
N ALA A 424 5.01 16.19 8.24
CA ALA A 424 4.84 14.73 8.24
C ALA A 424 5.69 14.02 9.32
N SER A 425 6.87 14.55 9.63
CA SER A 425 7.80 13.98 10.63
C SER A 425 7.70 14.62 12.02
N ASN A 426 6.85 15.63 12.20
CA ASN A 426 6.77 16.48 13.40
C ASN A 426 8.13 17.07 13.81
N LYS A 427 8.92 17.53 12.83
CA LYS A 427 10.23 18.14 13.06
C LYS A 427 10.10 19.67 13.06
N MET A 428 10.61 20.32 14.09
CA MET A 428 10.61 21.78 14.21
C MET A 428 11.91 22.38 13.66
N PHE A 429 11.83 23.63 13.20
CA PHE A 429 13.01 24.43 12.89
C PHE A 429 13.73 24.86 14.17
N GLY A 430 15.06 24.77 14.16
CA GLY A 430 15.95 25.18 15.26
C GLY A 430 17.39 25.45 14.77
N GLY A 431 18.24 25.96 15.66
CA GLY A 431 19.65 26.27 15.35
C GLY A 431 19.82 27.36 14.30
N GLU A 432 20.57 27.08 13.24
CA GLU A 432 20.88 28.00 12.13
C GLU A 432 19.63 28.50 11.36
N SER A 433 18.49 27.81 11.47
CA SER A 433 17.21 28.21 10.88
C SER A 433 16.26 28.90 11.87
N ALA A 434 16.78 29.51 12.94
CA ALA A 434 15.97 30.13 14.00
C ALA A 434 14.97 31.20 13.49
N HIS A 435 15.31 31.90 12.40
CA HIS A 435 14.42 32.87 11.74
C HIS A 435 13.12 32.24 11.20
N LEU A 436 13.09 30.92 10.99
CA LEU A 436 11.90 30.17 10.57
C LEU A 436 11.05 29.63 11.74
N SER A 437 11.45 29.89 12.99
CA SER A 437 10.70 29.45 14.17
C SER A 437 9.21 29.84 14.20
N PRO A 438 8.75 30.97 13.62
CA PRO A 438 7.32 31.26 13.51
C PRO A 438 6.51 30.20 12.74
N LEU A 439 7.13 29.44 11.83
CA LEU A 439 6.46 28.36 11.11
C LEU A 439 6.22 27.12 11.98
N ASN A 440 6.90 26.98 13.12
CA ASN A 440 6.75 25.82 13.99
C ASN A 440 5.32 25.66 14.52
N GLY A 441 4.60 26.78 14.73
CA GLY A 441 3.17 26.75 15.08
C GLY A 441 2.32 26.09 14.00
N TYR A 442 2.53 26.50 12.74
CA TYR A 442 1.87 25.89 11.59
C TYR A 442 2.25 24.41 11.39
N ILE A 443 3.53 24.06 11.54
CA ILE A 443 4.01 22.67 11.42
C ILE A 443 3.30 21.74 12.42
N ALA A 444 3.12 22.19 13.66
CA ALA A 444 2.44 21.42 14.69
C ALA A 444 0.95 21.20 14.34
N GLU A 445 0.27 22.23 13.83
CA GLU A 445 -1.11 22.12 13.36
C GLU A 445 -1.22 21.19 12.13
N ALA A 446 -0.35 21.37 11.15
CA ALA A 446 -0.30 20.55 9.95
C ALA A 446 -0.02 19.07 10.27
N HIS A 447 0.83 18.78 11.26
CA HIS A 447 1.10 17.42 11.72
C HIS A 447 -0.16 16.73 12.25
N GLN A 448 -1.01 17.44 13.00
CA GLN A 448 -2.27 16.88 13.50
C GLN A 448 -3.22 16.54 12.35
N ARG A 449 -3.30 17.39 11.32
CA ARG A 449 -4.10 17.13 10.12
C ARG A 449 -3.59 15.93 9.32
N PHE A 450 -2.27 15.76 9.21
CA PHE A 450 -1.67 14.59 8.57
C PHE A 450 -2.04 13.27 9.28
N ASN A 451 -1.98 13.23 10.61
CA ASN A 451 -2.26 12.01 11.37
C ASN A 451 -3.71 11.52 11.26
N PHE A 452 -4.68 12.43 11.10
CA PHE A 452 -6.10 12.06 11.04
C PHE A 452 -6.46 11.29 9.76
N ASN A 453 -5.80 11.60 8.64
CA ASN A 453 -6.14 11.08 7.30
C ASN A 453 -5.17 10.04 6.73
N VAL A 454 -4.20 9.54 7.51
CA VAL A 454 -3.42 8.37 7.07
C VAL A 454 -4.38 7.18 6.94
N PRO A 455 -4.53 6.58 5.75
CA PRO A 455 -5.43 5.44 5.55
C PRO A 455 -5.02 4.29 6.49
N GLY A 456 -5.91 3.99 7.45
CA GLY A 456 -5.66 3.06 8.56
C GLY A 456 -5.96 3.64 9.95
N SER A 457 -6.13 4.96 10.11
CA SER A 457 -6.52 5.60 11.39
C SER A 457 -7.92 5.20 11.89
N GLY A 458 -8.78 4.68 11.01
CA GLY A 458 -10.06 4.07 11.35
C GLY A 458 -10.09 2.57 11.00
N ASN A 459 -10.90 1.81 11.74
CA ASN A 459 -11.31 0.43 11.46
C ASN A 459 -12.03 0.31 10.09
N GLN A 460 -11.34 0.59 8.98
CA GLN A 460 -11.75 0.06 7.69
C GLN A 460 -11.35 -1.42 7.68
N PRO A 461 -12.32 -2.35 7.56
CA PRO A 461 -12.04 -3.77 7.60
C PRO A 461 -11.09 -4.13 6.45
N PRO A 462 -10.13 -5.06 6.66
CA PRO A 462 -9.44 -5.67 5.54
C PRO A 462 -10.51 -6.40 4.71
N LEU A 463 -10.76 -5.92 3.49
CA LEU A 463 -11.63 -6.52 2.48
C LEU A 463 -12.75 -7.42 3.04
N ALA A 464 -13.93 -6.83 3.26
CA ALA A 464 -15.13 -7.53 2.81
C ALA A 464 -15.04 -7.57 1.27
N LEU A 465 -14.31 -8.56 0.74
CA LEU A 465 -14.71 -9.20 -0.49
C LEU A 465 -16.19 -9.52 -0.33
N SER A 466 -17.00 -9.24 -1.35
CA SER A 466 -18.42 -9.62 -1.39
C SER A 466 -18.62 -11.00 -0.75
N ALA A 467 -19.62 -11.09 0.12
CA ALA A 467 -19.87 -12.15 1.10
C ALA A 467 -20.02 -13.60 0.56
N ASP A 468 -19.67 -13.87 -0.70
CA ASP A 468 -19.82 -15.16 -1.37
C ASP A 468 -18.51 -15.94 -1.56
N THR A 469 -17.37 -15.48 -1.03
CA THR A 469 -16.07 -16.19 -1.21
C THR A 469 -15.37 -16.62 0.08
N SER A 470 -15.91 -16.26 1.25
CA SER A 470 -15.39 -16.71 2.55
C SER A 470 -15.67 -18.19 2.85
N VAL A 471 -16.59 -18.82 2.13
CA VAL A 471 -16.91 -20.26 2.28
C VAL A 471 -15.92 -21.16 1.52
N ILE A 472 -15.19 -20.64 0.53
CA ILE A 472 -14.38 -21.48 -0.37
C ILE A 472 -12.96 -21.75 0.18
N TRP A 473 -12.40 -20.84 0.99
CA TRP A 473 -11.02 -20.94 1.48
C TRP A 473 -10.85 -21.78 2.77
N THR A 474 -11.88 -21.90 3.59
CA THR A 474 -11.83 -22.70 4.83
C THR A 474 -12.01 -24.20 4.55
N ILE A 475 -12.66 -24.58 3.44
CA ILE A 475 -12.94 -25.98 3.10
C ILE A 475 -11.78 -26.63 2.33
N THR A 476 -10.99 -25.87 1.57
CA THR A 476 -9.89 -26.43 0.76
C THR A 476 -8.58 -26.65 1.53
N PHE A 477 -8.30 -25.89 2.60
CA PHE A 477 -7.05 -26.04 3.36
C PHE A 477 -7.09 -27.21 4.38
N ALA A 478 -8.28 -27.57 4.89
CA ALA A 478 -8.42 -28.69 5.82
C ALA A 478 -8.40 -30.07 5.13
N SER A 479 -8.83 -30.15 3.86
CA SER A 479 -8.92 -31.43 3.13
C SER A 479 -7.57 -31.89 2.54
N VAL A 480 -6.63 -30.97 2.28
CA VAL A 480 -5.32 -31.29 1.68
C VAL A 480 -4.26 -31.65 2.73
N VAL A 481 -4.41 -31.19 3.97
CA VAL A 481 -3.47 -31.55 5.06
C VAL A 481 -3.83 -32.91 5.68
N ALA A 482 -5.10 -33.33 5.65
CA ALA A 482 -5.53 -34.62 6.18
C ALA A 482 -5.16 -35.83 5.30
N SER A 483 -4.86 -35.64 4.01
CA SER A 483 -4.51 -36.74 3.09
C SER A 483 -3.01 -37.04 2.99
N ALA A 484 -2.16 -36.24 3.63
CA ALA A 484 -0.69 -36.39 3.57
C ALA A 484 -0.05 -36.98 4.84
N THR A 485 -0.84 -37.32 5.86
CA THR A 485 -0.35 -37.95 7.10
C THR A 485 -1.25 -39.10 7.54
N SER A 486 -1.14 -40.24 6.86
CA SER A 486 -1.43 -41.58 7.39
C SER A 486 -0.65 -42.58 6.52
N PRO A 487 0.02 -43.59 7.10
CA PRO A 487 0.79 -44.58 6.34
C PRO A 487 -0.06 -45.43 5.41
#